data_AF-A0A8F2JAL3-F1
#
_entry.id   AF-A0A8F2JAL3-F1
#
_cell.length_a   1.000
_cell.length_b   1.000
_cell.length_c   1.000
_cell.angle_alpha   90.00
_cell.angle_beta   90.00
_cell.angle_gamma   90.00
#
_symmetry.space_group_name_H-M   'P 1'
#
loop_
_entity.id
_entity.type
_entity.pdbx_description
1 polymer ?
#
loop_
_entity_poly.entity_id
_entity_poly.type
_entity_poly.pdbx_seq_one_letter_code
_entity_poly.pdbx_strand_id
1 'polypeptide(L)'
;MTSRRDEKPFGAAEKQNGAFRPHRRKTRLLWAALLSVVLAGLVLLVALSRSPDDGYIQQTALTGDLTTYYSFSGSVIAPERTVSVAEDPLTISQLYYREGDRVEKGEAVLKTSDGRVYRAGMDGELWGLTLSKGQTVPAGQTLFSVVDYQDLRIRIQVDEQDVAALSLDQPVRVSIHALGLTQDGRISRIAREASGQGGVPYFEVEVVLSQLPAGLLAGMSAEVKLENQSVTDGVLLPVKALQTDDQNRPYVYYVNEKGRMDAKYVTVGISDGIYAQIQQGVTPGETVYFPVEQPQSLNPMDLIREETE
;
A
#
# COMPACT_ATOMS: atom_id res chain seq x y z
N MET A 1 112.85 33.07 28.64
CA MET A 1 113.95 33.96 28.21
C MET A 1 114.42 33.43 26.87
N THR A 2 114.43 34.29 25.83
CA THR A 2 115.12 34.14 24.53
C THR A 2 114.68 32.96 23.64
N SER A 3 114.71 32.98 22.31
CA SER A 3 114.97 33.94 21.23
C SER A 3 114.99 33.07 19.96
N ARG A 4 114.68 33.64 18.79
CA ARG A 4 115.32 33.36 17.48
C ARG A 4 115.29 31.91 16.92
N ARG A 5 114.67 31.68 15.75
CA ARG A 5 115.18 31.88 14.36
C ARG A 5 115.65 30.57 13.73
N ASP A 6 115.39 30.49 12.42
CA ASP A 6 116.14 29.73 11.39
C ASP A 6 116.00 28.19 11.40
N GLU A 7 115.98 27.46 10.29
CA GLU A 7 116.03 27.74 8.85
C GLU A 7 115.68 26.43 8.09
N LYS A 8 114.84 26.52 7.04
CA LYS A 8 115.09 26.00 5.67
C LYS A 8 115.28 24.46 5.39
N PRO A 9 115.29 24.00 4.10
CA PRO A 9 114.23 23.14 3.55
C PRO A 9 114.74 21.87 2.80
N PHE A 10 113.86 21.26 1.98
CA PHE A 10 114.05 20.34 0.84
C PHE A 10 113.44 18.93 0.98
N GLY A 11 112.71 18.52 -0.07
CA GLY A 11 112.42 17.12 -0.36
C GLY A 11 111.06 16.88 -0.99
N ALA A 12 110.95 17.07 -2.30
CA ALA A 12 109.76 16.80 -3.10
C ALA A 12 109.40 15.30 -3.13
N ALA A 13 108.10 14.98 -3.11
CA ALA A 13 107.53 13.83 -3.81
C ALA A 13 106.00 13.99 -3.97
N GLU A 14 105.66 14.25 -5.23
CA GLU A 14 104.37 14.20 -5.92
C GLU A 14 103.48 12.98 -5.61
N LYS A 15 102.17 13.21 -5.36
CA LYS A 15 101.03 12.47 -5.96
C LYS A 15 99.67 13.03 -5.50
N GLN A 16 98.68 12.79 -6.35
CA GLN A 16 97.47 13.57 -6.62
C GLN A 16 96.25 13.32 -5.69
N ASN A 17 95.41 14.37 -5.60
CA ASN A 17 93.94 14.45 -5.63
C ASN A 17 93.02 13.44 -4.91
N GLY A 18 91.97 13.98 -4.25
CA GLY A 18 90.67 13.30 -4.15
C GLY A 18 89.72 13.83 -3.06
N ALA A 19 88.88 14.80 -3.40
CA ALA A 19 87.82 15.33 -2.54
C ALA A 19 86.61 14.35 -2.41
N PHE A 20 86.00 14.29 -1.22
CA PHE A 20 84.82 13.46 -0.91
C PHE A 20 83.54 14.31 -0.81
N ARG A 21 82.47 13.92 -1.52
CA ARG A 21 81.07 14.41 -1.36
C ARG A 21 80.09 13.22 -1.43
N PRO A 22 78.95 13.20 -0.68
CA PRO A 22 78.18 11.97 -0.42
C PRO A 22 77.01 11.69 -1.39
N HIS A 23 76.58 10.42 -1.46
CA HIS A 23 75.58 9.87 -2.39
C HIS A 23 74.27 9.48 -1.65
N ARG A 24 73.16 10.24 -1.83
CA ARG A 24 71.86 10.04 -1.11
C ARG A 24 70.62 9.82 -2.02
N ARG A 25 70.81 9.64 -3.34
CA ARG A 25 69.68 9.59 -4.31
C ARG A 25 69.13 8.18 -4.61
N LYS A 26 69.94 7.12 -4.54
CA LYS A 26 69.53 5.77 -4.99
C LYS A 26 68.53 5.07 -4.04
N THR A 27 68.59 5.33 -2.74
CA THR A 27 67.67 4.72 -1.76
C THR A 27 66.25 5.26 -1.87
N ARG A 28 66.06 6.55 -2.21
CA ARG A 28 64.73 7.16 -2.35
C ARG A 28 63.92 6.59 -3.53
N LEU A 29 64.59 6.19 -4.61
CA LEU A 29 63.95 5.58 -5.77
C LEU A 29 63.46 4.15 -5.49
N LEU A 30 64.22 3.37 -4.72
CA LEU A 30 63.81 2.02 -4.31
C LEU A 30 62.59 2.04 -3.37
N TRP A 31 62.55 2.97 -2.41
CA TRP A 31 61.40 3.15 -1.53
C TRP A 31 60.14 3.64 -2.28
N ALA A 32 60.29 4.48 -3.29
CA ALA A 32 59.16 4.94 -4.12
C ALA A 32 58.54 3.80 -4.95
N ALA A 33 59.37 2.93 -5.55
CA ALA A 33 58.90 1.77 -6.31
C ALA A 33 58.19 0.74 -5.41
N LEU A 34 58.72 0.51 -4.21
CA LEU A 34 58.08 -0.38 -3.23
C LEU A 34 56.73 0.18 -2.76
N LEU A 35 56.64 1.50 -2.53
CA LEU A 35 55.40 2.18 -2.17
C LEU A 35 54.36 2.06 -3.29
N SER A 36 54.74 2.17 -4.57
CA SER A 36 53.80 2.01 -5.69
C SER A 36 53.26 0.59 -5.83
N VAL A 37 54.08 -0.43 -5.56
CA VAL A 37 53.64 -1.84 -5.61
C VAL A 37 52.71 -2.14 -4.43
N VAL A 38 53.02 -1.62 -3.24
CA VAL A 38 52.13 -1.73 -2.07
C VAL A 38 50.82 -0.98 -2.33
N LEU A 39 50.86 0.21 -2.92
CA LEU A 39 49.66 0.98 -3.25
C LEU A 39 48.82 0.28 -4.33
N ALA A 40 49.45 -0.27 -5.37
CA ALA A 40 48.77 -1.04 -6.40
C ALA A 40 48.18 -2.35 -5.83
N GLY A 41 48.91 -3.02 -4.93
CA GLY A 41 48.43 -4.18 -4.18
C GLY A 41 47.27 -3.83 -3.27
N LEU A 42 47.31 -2.67 -2.60
CA LEU A 42 46.23 -2.18 -1.75
C LEU A 42 44.99 -1.80 -2.59
N VAL A 43 45.17 -1.13 -3.73
CA VAL A 43 44.09 -0.81 -4.67
C VAL A 43 43.48 -2.09 -5.25
N LEU A 44 44.31 -3.08 -5.60
CA LEU A 44 43.85 -4.38 -6.07
C LEU A 44 43.12 -5.14 -4.96
N LEU A 45 43.60 -5.07 -3.72
CA LEU A 45 42.98 -5.72 -2.56
C LEU A 45 41.66 -5.03 -2.17
N VAL A 46 41.57 -3.70 -2.30
CA VAL A 46 40.33 -2.92 -2.16
C VAL A 46 39.37 -3.22 -3.32
N ALA A 47 39.87 -3.40 -4.54
CA ALA A 47 39.05 -3.78 -5.69
C ALA A 47 38.56 -5.23 -5.59
N LEU A 48 39.35 -6.13 -5.00
CA LEU A 48 38.99 -7.52 -4.70
C LEU A 48 38.11 -7.64 -3.44
N SER A 49 38.07 -6.62 -2.58
CA SER A 49 37.23 -6.58 -1.38
C SER A 49 35.90 -5.84 -1.59
N ARG A 50 35.57 -5.39 -2.81
CA ARG A 50 34.21 -4.93 -3.12
C ARG A 50 33.29 -6.15 -3.18
N SER A 51 32.62 -6.42 -2.07
CA SER A 51 31.52 -7.39 -2.05
C SER A 51 30.44 -6.94 -3.05
N PRO A 52 29.77 -7.87 -3.75
CA PRO A 52 28.64 -7.55 -4.64
C PRO A 52 27.47 -6.82 -3.94
N ASP A 53 27.49 -6.74 -2.61
CA ASP A 53 26.41 -6.24 -1.75
C ASP A 53 26.25 -4.71 -1.70
N ASP A 54 27.13 -3.90 -2.32
CA ASP A 54 27.09 -2.42 -2.22
C ASP A 54 25.86 -1.76 -2.89
N GLY A 55 24.90 -2.54 -3.39
CA GLY A 55 23.66 -2.02 -3.98
C GLY A 55 22.50 -3.01 -4.08
N TYR A 56 22.59 -4.17 -3.41
CA TYR A 56 21.55 -5.21 -3.48
C TYR A 56 21.08 -5.61 -2.09
N ILE A 57 19.77 -5.76 -1.93
CA ILE A 57 19.17 -6.34 -0.72
C ILE A 57 19.01 -7.84 -0.97
N GLN A 58 19.47 -8.64 0.00
CA GLN A 58 19.28 -10.08 0.01
C GLN A 58 17.90 -10.42 0.56
N GLN A 59 17.24 -11.37 -0.10
CA GLN A 59 15.95 -11.86 0.33
C GLN A 59 15.91 -13.37 0.17
N THR A 60 15.57 -14.07 1.25
CA THR A 60 15.40 -15.52 1.22
C THR A 60 13.96 -15.85 0.83
N ALA A 61 13.81 -16.78 -0.12
CA ALA A 61 12.52 -17.32 -0.51
C ALA A 61 11.89 -18.09 0.65
N LEU A 62 10.67 -17.72 1.00
CA LEU A 62 9.94 -18.30 2.12
C LEU A 62 8.97 -19.35 1.62
N THR A 63 8.66 -20.35 2.45
CA THR A 63 7.47 -21.19 2.25
C THR A 63 6.35 -20.61 3.09
N GLY A 64 5.18 -20.39 2.49
CA GLY A 64 4.02 -19.94 3.23
C GLY A 64 2.77 -19.85 2.39
N ASP A 65 1.70 -19.45 3.06
CA ASP A 65 0.38 -19.31 2.45
C ASP A 65 0.24 -17.89 1.89
N LEU A 66 -0.40 -17.78 0.73
CA LEU A 66 -0.69 -16.51 0.09
C LEU A 66 -2.15 -16.52 -0.37
N THR A 67 -2.89 -15.49 -0.01
CA THR A 67 -4.30 -15.31 -0.37
C THR A 67 -4.49 -13.94 -1.00
N THR A 68 -5.10 -13.90 -2.17
CA THR A 68 -5.49 -12.67 -2.86
C THR A 68 -6.97 -12.38 -2.63
N TYR A 69 -7.34 -11.10 -2.74
CA TYR A 69 -8.70 -10.65 -2.46
C TYR A 69 -9.20 -9.73 -3.57
N TYR A 70 -10.48 -9.85 -3.90
CA TYR A 70 -11.24 -8.74 -4.43
C TYR A 70 -11.57 -7.78 -3.29
N SER A 71 -11.43 -6.47 -3.52
CA SER A 71 -11.81 -5.45 -2.54
C SER A 71 -12.76 -4.44 -3.15
N PHE A 72 -13.88 -4.21 -2.47
CA PHE A 72 -14.93 -3.30 -2.91
C PHE A 72 -15.23 -2.28 -1.83
N SER A 73 -15.33 -1.02 -2.21
CA SER A 73 -15.79 0.04 -1.31
C SER A 73 -17.30 0.19 -1.40
N GLY A 74 -17.93 0.45 -0.26
CA GLY A 74 -19.36 0.62 -0.17
C GLY A 74 -19.80 1.36 1.08
N SER A 75 -21.09 1.27 1.37
CA SER A 75 -21.70 1.92 2.53
C SER A 75 -22.75 1.05 3.19
N VAL A 76 -22.96 1.29 4.48
CA VAL A 76 -24.05 0.70 5.26
C VAL A 76 -25.36 1.33 4.82
N ILE A 77 -26.38 0.52 4.58
CA ILE A 77 -27.73 0.93 4.20
C ILE A 77 -28.77 0.31 5.13
N ALA A 78 -29.93 0.96 5.22
CA ALA A 78 -31.16 0.39 5.78
C ALA A 78 -32.16 0.22 4.63
N PRO A 79 -32.16 -0.94 3.95
CA PRO A 79 -32.97 -1.18 2.75
C PRO A 79 -34.46 -1.17 3.05
N GLU A 80 -34.86 -1.69 4.21
CA GLU A 80 -36.26 -1.78 4.60
C GLU A 80 -36.74 -0.46 5.21
N ARG A 81 -37.50 0.30 4.43
CA ARG A 81 -38.15 1.54 4.88
C ARG A 81 -39.45 1.81 4.14
N THR A 82 -40.38 2.46 4.83
CA THR A 82 -41.58 3.04 4.22
C THR A 82 -41.55 4.55 4.36
N VAL A 83 -42.00 5.27 3.34
CA VAL A 83 -42.04 6.74 3.33
C VAL A 83 -43.50 7.17 3.21
N SER A 84 -43.95 7.99 4.14
CA SER A 84 -45.26 8.63 4.08
C SER A 84 -45.13 10.02 3.46
N VAL A 85 -45.94 10.32 2.45
CA VAL A 85 -45.91 11.58 1.70
C VAL A 85 -47.29 12.24 1.76
N ALA A 86 -47.33 13.58 1.79
CA ALA A 86 -48.56 14.32 1.65
C ALA A 86 -49.04 14.28 0.20
N GLU A 87 -50.18 13.65 -0.07
CA GLU A 87 -50.76 13.62 -1.43
C GLU A 87 -51.38 14.98 -1.81
N ASP A 88 -51.99 15.65 -0.84
CA ASP A 88 -52.59 16.98 -0.97
C ASP A 88 -52.05 17.91 0.15
N PRO A 89 -52.17 19.24 0.00
CA PRO A 89 -51.90 20.15 1.10
C PRO A 89 -52.71 19.77 2.35
N LEU A 90 -52.03 19.73 3.50
CA LEU A 90 -52.64 19.32 4.77
C LEU A 90 -52.13 20.16 5.92
N THR A 91 -52.88 20.21 7.01
CA THR A 91 -52.44 20.83 8.27
C THR A 91 -52.41 19.78 9.36
N ILE A 92 -51.32 19.72 10.12
CA ILE A 92 -51.15 18.75 11.21
C ILE A 92 -51.99 19.17 12.41
N SER A 93 -52.89 18.32 12.89
CA SER A 93 -53.69 18.56 14.09
C SER A 93 -53.11 17.88 15.33
N GLN A 94 -52.47 16.71 15.14
CA GLN A 94 -51.90 15.92 16.22
C GLN A 94 -50.73 15.06 15.72
N LEU A 95 -49.70 14.95 16.56
CA LEU A 95 -48.60 14.01 16.42
C LEU A 95 -48.69 13.06 17.62
N TYR A 96 -48.61 11.75 17.37
CA TYR A 96 -48.67 10.74 18.42
C TYR A 96 -47.27 10.31 18.90
N TYR A 97 -46.27 10.47 18.04
CA TYR A 97 -44.89 10.07 18.27
C TYR A 97 -43.93 11.22 17.94
N ARG A 98 -42.65 11.02 18.28
CA ARG A 98 -41.52 11.91 18.00
C ARG A 98 -40.52 11.22 17.08
N GLU A 99 -39.61 12.02 16.53
CA GLU A 99 -38.44 11.51 15.82
C GLU A 99 -37.65 10.53 16.70
N GLY A 100 -37.29 9.38 16.14
CA GLY A 100 -36.57 8.31 16.85
C GLY A 100 -37.45 7.37 17.67
N ASP A 101 -38.77 7.61 17.76
CA ASP A 101 -39.66 6.67 18.45
C ASP A 101 -39.87 5.41 17.60
N ARG A 102 -39.98 4.25 18.29
CA ARG A 102 -40.32 2.98 17.67
C ARG A 102 -41.84 2.86 17.50
N VAL A 103 -42.26 2.36 16.35
CA VAL A 103 -43.67 2.15 15.99
C VAL A 103 -43.88 0.74 15.41
N GLU A 104 -45.09 0.23 15.61
CA GLU A 104 -45.58 -0.99 14.96
C GLU A 104 -46.44 -0.65 13.73
N LYS A 105 -46.48 -1.57 12.76
CA LYS A 105 -47.26 -1.42 11.54
C LYS A 105 -48.73 -1.13 11.85
N GLY A 106 -49.24 -0.04 11.28
CA GLY A 106 -50.62 0.39 11.42
C GLY A 106 -50.88 1.34 12.59
N GLU A 107 -49.90 1.60 13.46
CA GLU A 107 -50.02 2.62 14.50
C GLU A 107 -50.20 4.02 13.87
N ALA A 108 -51.05 4.84 14.49
CA ALA A 108 -51.31 6.20 14.01
C ALA A 108 -50.14 7.11 14.39
N VAL A 109 -49.41 7.62 13.41
CA VAL A 109 -48.23 8.48 13.64
C VAL A 109 -48.65 9.95 13.75
N LEU A 110 -49.54 10.38 12.86
CA LEU A 110 -50.09 11.74 12.88
C LEU A 110 -51.53 11.79 12.39
N LYS A 111 -52.21 12.87 12.77
CA LYS A 111 -53.57 13.22 12.33
C LYS A 111 -53.58 14.63 11.78
N THR A 112 -54.34 14.84 10.71
CA THR A 112 -54.54 16.14 10.07
C THR A 112 -55.79 16.86 10.63
N SER A 113 -55.93 18.14 10.32
CA SER A 113 -57.11 18.94 10.71
C SER A 113 -58.40 18.51 10.01
N ASP A 114 -58.31 17.91 8.82
CA ASP A 114 -59.44 17.34 8.09
C ASP A 114 -59.80 15.90 8.52
N GLY A 115 -59.08 15.36 9.50
CA GLY A 115 -59.37 14.07 10.12
C GLY A 115 -58.66 12.86 9.51
N ARG A 116 -57.88 13.03 8.43
CA ARG A 116 -57.01 11.96 7.89
C ARG A 116 -55.97 11.52 8.93
N VAL A 117 -55.67 10.23 8.94
CA VAL A 117 -54.69 9.62 9.85
C VAL A 117 -53.63 8.94 9.01
N TYR A 118 -52.38 9.32 9.21
CA TYR A 118 -51.23 8.67 8.59
C TYR A 118 -50.64 7.67 9.57
N ARG A 119 -50.41 6.46 9.09
CA ARG A 119 -50.03 5.30 9.91
C ARG A 119 -48.65 4.79 9.51
N ALA A 120 -47.98 4.11 10.43
CA ALA A 120 -46.73 3.41 10.15
C ALA A 120 -46.97 2.30 9.11
N GLY A 121 -46.21 2.30 8.02
CA GLY A 121 -46.33 1.32 6.94
C GLY A 121 -45.70 -0.05 7.27
N MET A 122 -44.81 -0.06 8.26
CA MET A 122 -44.05 -1.22 8.73
C MET A 122 -43.67 -1.01 10.21
N ASP A 123 -43.09 -2.04 10.81
CA ASP A 123 -42.44 -1.93 12.12
C ASP A 123 -41.08 -1.23 11.95
N GLY A 124 -40.70 -0.37 12.89
CA GLY A 124 -39.39 0.28 12.83
C GLY A 124 -39.31 1.56 13.64
N GLU A 125 -38.30 2.37 13.33
CA GLU A 125 -38.06 3.66 13.97
C GLU A 125 -38.48 4.81 13.05
N LEU A 126 -39.08 5.86 13.63
CA LEU A 126 -39.47 7.06 12.91
C LEU A 126 -38.24 7.91 12.57
N TRP A 127 -38.12 8.23 11.28
CA TRP A 127 -37.07 9.09 10.72
C TRP A 127 -37.66 10.23 9.89
N GLY A 128 -37.12 11.44 10.05
CA GLY A 128 -37.54 12.64 9.35
C GLY A 128 -38.87 13.25 9.82
N LEU A 129 -39.43 12.83 10.96
CA LEU A 129 -40.63 13.41 11.58
C LEU A 129 -40.29 14.74 12.26
N THR A 130 -40.08 15.77 11.44
CA THR A 130 -39.70 17.13 11.87
C THR A 130 -40.88 18.11 11.94
N LEU A 131 -42.10 17.59 11.77
CA LEU A 131 -43.32 18.37 11.68
C LEU A 131 -43.79 18.87 13.06
N SER A 132 -44.56 19.96 13.06
CA SER A 132 -45.18 20.52 14.26
C SER A 132 -46.70 20.59 14.14
N LYS A 133 -47.40 20.49 15.28
CA LYS A 133 -48.85 20.73 15.33
C LYS A 133 -49.17 22.14 14.82
N GLY A 134 -50.16 22.25 13.94
CA GLY A 134 -50.57 23.48 13.28
C GLY A 134 -49.78 23.80 12.01
N GLN A 135 -48.72 23.06 11.69
CA GLN A 135 -47.96 23.24 10.46
C GLN A 135 -48.79 22.80 9.25
N THR A 136 -48.76 23.62 8.20
CA THR A 136 -49.26 23.25 6.88
C THR A 136 -48.15 22.67 6.03
N VAL A 137 -48.41 21.51 5.43
CA VAL A 137 -47.49 20.74 4.60
C VAL A 137 -48.04 20.72 3.17
N PRO A 138 -47.28 21.17 2.15
CA PRO A 138 -47.69 21.07 0.75
C PRO A 138 -47.70 19.63 0.25
N ALA A 139 -48.44 19.40 -0.84
CA ALA A 139 -48.42 18.13 -1.56
C ALA A 139 -46.99 17.78 -2.04
N GLY A 140 -46.68 16.49 -2.04
CA GLY A 140 -45.38 15.94 -2.42
C GLY A 140 -44.31 15.98 -1.32
N GLN A 141 -44.55 16.66 -0.20
CA GLN A 141 -43.58 16.67 0.90
C GLN A 141 -43.66 15.38 1.72
N THR A 142 -42.49 14.82 2.07
CA THR A 142 -42.38 13.69 3.01
C THR A 142 -42.84 14.12 4.41
N LEU A 143 -43.71 13.31 5.01
CA LEU A 143 -44.23 13.51 6.36
C LEU A 143 -43.32 12.85 7.41
N PHE A 144 -42.97 11.59 7.16
CA PHE A 144 -42.06 10.78 7.97
C PHE A 144 -41.67 9.53 7.18
N SER A 145 -40.61 8.87 7.61
CA SER A 145 -40.26 7.52 7.20
C SER A 145 -40.29 6.59 8.42
N VAL A 146 -40.58 5.32 8.19
CA VAL A 146 -40.32 4.26 9.18
C VAL A 146 -39.22 3.40 8.63
N VAL A 147 -38.14 3.21 9.39
CA VAL A 147 -36.92 2.52 8.95
C VAL A 147 -36.63 1.35 9.89
N ASP A 148 -36.31 0.18 9.32
CA ASP A 148 -35.80 -0.94 10.12
C ASP A 148 -34.26 -0.89 10.21
N TYR A 149 -33.75 -0.48 11.37
CA TYR A 149 -32.32 -0.48 11.68
C TYR A 149 -31.81 -1.83 12.21
N GLN A 150 -32.65 -2.86 12.31
CA GLN A 150 -32.25 -4.22 12.68
C GLN A 150 -31.83 -5.06 11.46
N ASP A 151 -32.15 -4.62 10.24
CA ASP A 151 -31.69 -5.23 8.97
C ASP A 151 -30.77 -4.26 8.23
N LEU A 152 -29.63 -3.90 8.84
CA LEU A 152 -28.60 -3.14 8.16
C LEU A 152 -27.79 -4.04 7.21
N ARG A 153 -27.51 -3.53 6.01
CA ARG A 153 -26.74 -4.23 4.97
C ARG A 153 -25.61 -3.35 4.46
N ILE A 154 -24.59 -3.95 3.86
CA ILE A 154 -23.56 -3.23 3.13
C ILE A 154 -23.90 -3.26 1.66
N ARG A 155 -23.94 -2.09 1.02
CA ARG A 155 -24.11 -1.96 -0.43
C ARG A 155 -22.78 -1.60 -1.07
N ILE A 156 -22.35 -2.41 -2.04
CA ILE A 156 -21.18 -2.16 -2.88
C ILE A 156 -21.59 -2.09 -4.35
N GLN A 157 -20.76 -1.44 -5.15
CA GLN A 157 -20.86 -1.42 -6.61
C GLN A 157 -19.71 -2.23 -7.19
N VAL A 158 -20.02 -3.19 -8.06
CA VAL A 158 -19.06 -4.11 -8.67
C VAL A 158 -19.14 -3.98 -10.18
N ASP A 159 -18.03 -3.84 -10.88
CA ASP A 159 -18.03 -3.74 -12.33
C ASP A 159 -18.32 -5.09 -13.02
N GLU A 160 -18.52 -5.04 -14.34
CA GLU A 160 -18.84 -6.22 -15.15
C GLU A 160 -17.73 -7.28 -15.19
N GLN A 161 -16.46 -6.90 -15.02
CA GLN A 161 -15.34 -7.84 -15.07
C GLN A 161 -15.28 -8.67 -13.78
N ASP A 162 -15.60 -8.05 -12.65
CA ASP A 162 -15.49 -8.67 -11.33
C ASP A 162 -16.77 -9.36 -10.87
N VAL A 163 -17.96 -8.90 -11.30
CA VAL A 163 -19.25 -9.44 -10.80
C VAL A 163 -19.43 -10.93 -11.08
N ALA A 164 -18.80 -11.46 -12.14
CA ALA A 164 -18.85 -12.87 -12.48
C ALA A 164 -18.15 -13.79 -11.46
N ALA A 165 -17.23 -13.24 -10.65
CA ALA A 165 -16.56 -13.97 -9.58
C ALA A 165 -17.41 -14.07 -8.29
N LEU A 166 -18.50 -13.30 -8.20
CA LEU A 166 -19.35 -13.24 -7.01
C LEU A 166 -20.49 -14.26 -7.09
N SER A 167 -20.81 -14.85 -5.94
CA SER A 167 -21.92 -15.78 -5.78
C SER A 167 -22.77 -15.43 -4.56
N LEU A 168 -24.06 -15.76 -4.60
CA LEU A 168 -24.92 -15.65 -3.42
C LEU A 168 -24.39 -16.54 -2.29
N ASP A 169 -24.57 -16.09 -1.06
CA ASP A 169 -24.12 -16.75 0.18
C ASP A 169 -22.58 -16.87 0.34
N GLN A 170 -21.81 -16.29 -0.58
CA GLN A 170 -20.36 -16.33 -0.53
C GLN A 170 -19.84 -15.52 0.69
N PRO A 171 -18.91 -16.09 1.49
CA PRO A 171 -18.38 -15.43 2.68
C PRO A 171 -17.47 -14.26 2.31
N VAL A 172 -17.57 -13.18 3.07
CA VAL A 172 -16.77 -11.97 2.91
C VAL A 172 -16.35 -11.40 4.26
N ARG A 173 -15.25 -10.64 4.28
CA ARG A 173 -14.86 -9.83 5.44
C ARG A 173 -15.18 -8.37 5.19
N VAL A 174 -15.91 -7.74 6.09
CA VAL A 174 -16.33 -6.34 5.99
C VAL A 174 -15.58 -5.52 7.03
N SER A 175 -14.78 -4.55 6.59
CA SER A 175 -14.15 -3.56 7.46
C SER A 175 -14.98 -2.29 7.53
N ILE A 176 -15.34 -1.85 8.73
CA ILE A 176 -16.11 -0.62 8.97
C ILE A 176 -15.16 0.40 9.61
N HIS A 177 -14.60 1.29 8.80
CA HIS A 177 -13.48 2.15 9.19
C HIS A 177 -13.85 3.08 10.37
N ALA A 178 -15.09 3.60 10.37
CA ALA A 178 -15.58 4.48 11.43
C ALA A 178 -15.59 3.83 12.82
N LEU A 179 -15.69 2.49 12.87
CA LEU A 179 -15.69 1.72 14.12
C LEU A 179 -14.33 1.06 14.40
N GLY A 180 -13.42 1.02 13.42
CA GLY A 180 -12.14 0.29 13.53
C GLY A 180 -12.33 -1.22 13.70
N LEU A 181 -13.43 -1.78 13.17
CA LEU A 181 -13.79 -3.19 13.33
C LEU A 181 -13.89 -3.89 11.97
N THR A 182 -13.64 -5.19 11.99
CA THR A 182 -13.93 -6.11 10.88
C THR A 182 -14.98 -7.11 11.33
N GLN A 183 -15.95 -7.39 10.46
CA GLN A 183 -17.02 -8.35 10.68
C GLN A 183 -17.14 -9.32 9.52
N ASP A 184 -17.50 -10.56 9.84
CA ASP A 184 -17.82 -11.55 8.82
C ASP A 184 -19.22 -11.29 8.27
N GLY A 185 -19.38 -11.45 6.97
CA GLY A 185 -20.65 -11.32 6.28
C GLY A 185 -20.75 -12.29 5.11
N ARG A 186 -21.86 -12.19 4.40
CA ARG A 186 -22.11 -12.97 3.18
C ARG A 186 -22.90 -12.18 2.16
N ILE A 187 -22.66 -12.46 0.89
CA ILE A 187 -23.39 -11.83 -0.21
C ILE A 187 -24.86 -12.27 -0.15
N SER A 188 -25.77 -11.33 0.11
CA SER A 188 -27.21 -11.58 0.24
C SER A 188 -27.98 -11.27 -1.05
N ARG A 189 -27.46 -10.36 -1.88
CA ARG A 189 -28.10 -10.00 -3.15
C ARG A 189 -27.07 -9.57 -4.17
N ILE A 190 -27.27 -9.98 -5.43
CA ILE A 190 -26.57 -9.47 -6.59
C ILE A 190 -27.64 -8.95 -7.55
N ALA A 191 -27.58 -7.67 -7.92
CA ALA A 191 -28.48 -7.09 -8.90
C ALA A 191 -28.33 -7.77 -10.26
N ARG A 192 -29.44 -8.01 -10.95
CA ARG A 192 -29.44 -8.58 -12.31
C ARG A 192 -29.40 -7.54 -13.41
N GLU A 193 -29.54 -6.28 -13.03
CA GLU A 193 -29.49 -5.13 -13.93
C GLU A 193 -28.33 -4.25 -13.50
N ALA A 194 -27.50 -3.87 -14.47
CA ALA A 194 -26.45 -2.90 -14.25
C ALA A 194 -27.05 -1.50 -14.11
N SER A 195 -26.47 -0.72 -13.21
CA SER A 195 -26.69 0.71 -13.06
C SER A 195 -25.36 1.42 -13.29
N GLY A 196 -25.37 2.63 -13.85
CA GLY A 196 -24.12 3.32 -14.13
C GLY A 196 -24.33 4.74 -14.60
N GLN A 197 -23.41 5.62 -14.24
CA GLN A 197 -23.36 6.99 -14.71
C GLN A 197 -22.12 7.14 -15.61
N GLY A 198 -22.27 7.77 -16.77
CA GLY A 198 -21.15 7.97 -17.70
C GLY A 198 -20.75 6.74 -18.53
N GLY A 199 -21.63 5.72 -18.63
CA GLY A 199 -21.44 4.58 -19.54
C GLY A 199 -20.59 3.43 -18.99
N VAL A 200 -20.15 3.49 -17.74
CA VAL A 200 -19.50 2.36 -17.05
C VAL A 200 -20.56 1.58 -16.28
N PRO A 201 -20.85 0.31 -16.64
CA PRO A 201 -21.85 -0.49 -15.95
C PRO A 201 -21.32 -1.00 -14.60
N TYR A 202 -22.15 -0.89 -13.57
CA TYR A 202 -21.91 -1.48 -12.25
C TYR A 202 -23.13 -2.26 -11.78
N PHE A 203 -22.88 -3.36 -11.09
CA PHE A 203 -23.89 -4.19 -10.47
C PHE A 203 -23.91 -3.91 -8.96
N GLU A 204 -25.09 -3.61 -8.45
CA GLU A 204 -25.27 -3.42 -7.01
C GLU A 204 -25.27 -4.78 -6.30
N VAL A 205 -24.41 -4.92 -5.30
CA VAL A 205 -24.33 -6.11 -4.46
C VAL A 205 -24.61 -5.70 -3.02
N GLU A 206 -25.43 -6.50 -2.34
CA GLU A 206 -25.68 -6.36 -0.90
C GLU A 206 -25.02 -7.50 -0.13
N VAL A 207 -24.43 -7.14 1.01
CA VAL A 207 -23.85 -8.06 1.98
C VAL A 207 -24.59 -7.92 3.29
N VAL A 208 -25.00 -9.04 3.87
CA VAL A 208 -25.52 -9.11 5.23
C VAL A 208 -24.38 -9.46 6.19
N LEU A 209 -24.28 -8.74 7.30
CA LEU A 209 -23.32 -9.05 8.35
C LEU A 209 -23.84 -10.21 9.20
N SER A 210 -22.93 -11.06 9.68
CA SER A 210 -23.28 -12.16 10.59
C SER A 210 -23.76 -11.64 11.94
N GLN A 211 -23.24 -10.49 12.37
CA GLN A 211 -23.66 -9.75 13.55
C GLN A 211 -23.56 -8.25 13.29
N LEU A 212 -24.58 -7.49 13.70
CA LEU A 212 -24.53 -6.03 13.67
C LEU A 212 -23.71 -5.52 14.87
N PRO A 213 -22.55 -4.87 14.65
CA PRO A 213 -21.78 -4.29 15.73
C PRO A 213 -22.52 -3.11 16.34
N ALA A 214 -22.33 -2.90 17.64
CA ALA A 214 -22.87 -1.74 18.34
C ALA A 214 -22.34 -0.44 17.70
N GLY A 215 -23.23 0.53 17.50
CA GLY A 215 -22.88 1.81 16.88
C GLY A 215 -22.78 1.77 15.36
N LEU A 216 -23.15 0.66 14.69
CA LEU A 216 -23.31 0.65 13.24
C LEU A 216 -24.47 1.57 12.84
N LEU A 217 -24.19 2.53 11.96
CA LEU A 217 -25.19 3.46 11.44
C LEU A 217 -25.25 3.38 9.92
N ALA A 218 -26.47 3.51 9.37
CA ALA A 218 -26.65 3.69 7.95
C ALA A 218 -25.89 4.94 7.47
N GLY A 219 -25.24 4.83 6.31
CA GLY A 219 -24.38 5.86 5.73
C GLY A 219 -22.89 5.71 6.06
N MET A 220 -22.50 4.87 7.02
CA MET A 220 -21.08 4.60 7.28
C MET A 220 -20.41 3.93 6.07
N SER A 221 -19.14 4.27 5.82
CA SER A 221 -18.34 3.60 4.79
C SER A 221 -17.86 2.23 5.25
N ALA A 222 -17.78 1.29 4.32
CA ALA A 222 -17.28 -0.05 4.55
C ALA A 222 -16.42 -0.55 3.38
N GLU A 223 -15.45 -1.40 3.66
CA GLU A 223 -14.67 -2.15 2.67
C GLU A 223 -15.07 -3.63 2.76
N VAL A 224 -15.44 -4.25 1.65
CA VAL A 224 -15.76 -5.67 1.55
C VAL A 224 -14.62 -6.38 0.85
N LYS A 225 -13.99 -7.34 1.54
CA LYS A 225 -12.96 -8.22 1.00
C LYS A 225 -13.51 -9.61 0.77
N LEU A 226 -13.39 -10.06 -0.47
CA LEU A 226 -13.73 -11.41 -0.90
C LEU A 226 -12.46 -12.14 -1.29
N GLU A 227 -12.24 -13.35 -0.76
CA GLU A 227 -11.12 -14.19 -1.17
C GLU A 227 -11.24 -14.57 -2.66
N ASN A 228 -10.18 -14.36 -3.42
CA ASN A 228 -10.12 -14.66 -4.85
C ASN A 228 -9.37 -15.98 -5.09
N GLN A 229 -8.08 -16.02 -4.75
CA GLN A 229 -7.24 -17.20 -4.91
C GLN A 229 -6.39 -17.39 -3.67
N SER A 230 -6.11 -18.65 -3.34
CA SER A 230 -5.18 -19.01 -2.29
C SER A 230 -4.24 -20.11 -2.75
N VAL A 231 -3.00 -20.03 -2.25
CA VAL A 231 -2.03 -21.11 -2.31
C VAL A 231 -1.52 -21.39 -0.91
N THR A 232 -1.43 -22.66 -0.58
CA THR A 232 -0.83 -23.17 0.65
C THR A 232 0.59 -23.67 0.34
N ASP A 233 1.52 -23.46 1.27
CA ASP A 233 2.91 -23.92 1.14
C ASP A 233 3.62 -23.47 -0.16
N GLY A 234 3.30 -22.27 -0.66
CA GLY A 234 3.91 -21.69 -1.86
C GLY A 234 5.32 -21.12 -1.58
N VAL A 235 6.17 -21.08 -2.62
CA VAL A 235 7.43 -20.32 -2.55
C VAL A 235 7.12 -18.85 -2.74
N LEU A 236 7.40 -18.03 -1.72
CA LEU A 236 7.05 -16.62 -1.70
C LEU A 236 8.29 -15.74 -1.77
N LEU A 237 8.22 -14.73 -2.63
CA LEU A 237 9.18 -13.63 -2.68
C LEU A 237 8.45 -12.29 -2.61
N PRO A 238 9.00 -11.28 -1.91
CA PRO A 238 8.51 -9.92 -2.03
C PRO A 238 8.46 -9.50 -3.49
N VAL A 239 7.39 -8.83 -3.92
CA VAL A 239 7.23 -8.35 -5.31
C VAL A 239 8.41 -7.46 -5.73
N LYS A 240 9.00 -6.72 -4.79
CA LYS A 240 10.20 -5.89 -5.02
C LYS A 240 11.43 -6.67 -5.49
N ALA A 241 11.48 -7.97 -5.20
CA ALA A 241 12.57 -8.83 -5.65
C ALA A 241 12.44 -9.26 -7.11
N LEU A 242 11.24 -9.12 -7.69
CA LEU A 242 10.97 -9.44 -9.09
C LEU A 242 11.38 -8.25 -9.97
N GLN A 243 12.02 -8.57 -11.08
CA GLN A 243 12.35 -7.65 -12.15
C GLN A 243 11.73 -8.16 -13.45
N THR A 244 11.52 -7.28 -14.42
CA THR A 244 11.03 -7.64 -15.74
C THR A 244 12.03 -7.20 -16.79
N ASP A 245 12.28 -8.06 -17.78
CA ASP A 245 13.07 -7.67 -18.96
C ASP A 245 12.23 -6.83 -19.94
N ASP A 246 12.85 -6.40 -21.04
CA ASP A 246 12.19 -5.61 -22.09
C ASP A 246 11.01 -6.34 -22.76
N GLN A 247 10.90 -7.65 -22.57
CA GLN A 247 9.80 -8.50 -23.05
C GLN A 247 8.76 -8.80 -21.96
N ASN A 248 8.84 -8.10 -20.83
CA ASN A 248 7.97 -8.25 -19.68
C ASN A 248 8.03 -9.65 -19.03
N ARG A 249 9.16 -10.36 -19.19
CA ARG A 249 9.36 -11.68 -18.57
C ARG A 249 9.98 -11.52 -17.18
N PRO A 250 9.39 -12.12 -16.14
CA PRO A 250 9.85 -11.94 -14.77
C PRO A 250 11.13 -12.72 -14.49
N TYR A 251 12.06 -12.10 -13.77
CA TYR A 251 13.30 -12.72 -13.30
C TYR A 251 13.69 -12.15 -11.94
N VAL A 252 14.59 -12.85 -11.25
CA VAL A 252 15.24 -12.42 -10.00
C VAL A 252 16.75 -12.44 -10.18
N TYR A 253 17.47 -11.66 -9.39
CA TYR A 253 18.93 -11.80 -9.35
C TYR A 253 19.35 -12.89 -8.36
N TYR A 254 20.36 -13.64 -8.73
CA TYR A 254 21.00 -14.64 -7.86
C TYR A 254 22.51 -14.62 -8.08
N VAL A 255 23.25 -15.15 -7.11
CA VAL A 255 24.69 -15.34 -7.24
C VAL A 255 24.93 -16.76 -7.79
N ASN A 256 25.54 -16.84 -8.97
CA ASN A 256 25.88 -18.12 -9.60
C ASN A 256 27.11 -18.78 -8.94
N GLU A 257 27.43 -20.01 -9.33
CA GLU A 257 28.55 -20.79 -8.78
C GLU A 257 29.93 -20.10 -8.91
N LYS A 258 30.05 -19.13 -9.83
CA LYS A 258 31.27 -18.34 -10.05
C LYS A 258 31.33 -17.08 -9.18
N GLY A 259 30.38 -16.91 -8.24
CA GLY A 259 30.29 -15.75 -7.36
C GLY A 259 29.86 -14.47 -8.09
N ARG A 260 29.22 -14.57 -9.25
CA ARG A 260 28.76 -13.40 -10.03
C ARG A 260 27.24 -13.28 -9.97
N MET A 261 26.77 -12.03 -9.95
CA MET A 261 25.35 -11.74 -10.09
C MET A 261 24.88 -12.12 -11.50
N ASP A 262 23.77 -12.83 -11.57
CA ASP A 262 23.16 -13.28 -12.82
C ASP A 262 21.63 -13.24 -12.69
N ALA A 263 20.94 -13.25 -13.82
CA ALA A 263 19.48 -13.24 -13.87
C ALA A 263 18.94 -14.67 -13.93
N LYS A 264 17.94 -14.97 -13.10
CA LYS A 264 17.20 -16.22 -13.14
C LYS A 264 15.75 -15.94 -13.45
N TYR A 265 15.30 -16.37 -14.63
CA TYR A 265 13.91 -16.26 -15.02
C TYR A 265 13.03 -17.15 -14.14
N VAL A 266 11.87 -16.61 -13.77
CA VAL A 266 10.92 -17.27 -12.88
C VAL A 266 9.54 -17.36 -13.53
N THR A 267 8.71 -18.26 -13.03
CA THR A 267 7.27 -18.26 -13.34
C THR A 267 6.53 -17.79 -12.10
N VAL A 268 5.81 -16.67 -12.23
CA VAL A 268 5.07 -16.05 -11.14
C VAL A 268 3.62 -16.53 -11.17
N GLY A 269 3.11 -16.95 -10.01
CA GLY A 269 1.71 -17.31 -9.79
C GLY A 269 0.92 -16.12 -9.25
N ILE A 270 0.18 -16.33 -8.16
CA ILE A 270 -0.64 -15.28 -7.54
C ILE A 270 0.22 -14.27 -6.78
N SER A 271 -0.28 -13.04 -6.63
CA SER A 271 0.39 -11.95 -5.90
C SER A 271 -0.61 -11.14 -5.11
N ASP A 272 -0.30 -10.83 -3.85
CA ASP A 272 -1.09 -9.91 -3.00
C ASP A 272 -0.59 -8.46 -3.07
N GLY A 273 0.39 -8.19 -3.94
CA GLY A 273 1.05 -6.89 -4.10
C GLY A 273 2.24 -6.67 -3.15
N ILE A 274 2.37 -7.48 -2.10
CA ILE A 274 3.53 -7.48 -1.19
C ILE A 274 4.43 -8.66 -1.51
N TYR A 275 3.85 -9.85 -1.61
CA TYR A 275 4.48 -11.11 -1.97
C TYR A 275 3.87 -11.68 -3.25
N ALA A 276 4.71 -12.34 -4.03
CA ALA A 276 4.35 -13.11 -5.19
C ALA A 276 4.74 -14.57 -4.99
N GLN A 277 3.86 -15.47 -5.41
CA GLN A 277 4.14 -16.89 -5.51
C GLN A 277 5.09 -17.16 -6.68
N ILE A 278 6.15 -17.92 -6.44
CA ILE A 278 7.05 -18.41 -7.47
C ILE A 278 6.74 -19.89 -7.73
N GLN A 279 6.26 -20.19 -8.93
CA GLN A 279 5.94 -21.56 -9.35
C GLN A 279 7.17 -22.29 -9.88
N GLN A 280 8.09 -21.57 -10.55
CA GLN A 280 9.32 -22.11 -11.11
C GLN A 280 10.45 -21.10 -11.01
N GLY A 281 11.69 -21.61 -10.92
CA GLY A 281 12.92 -20.81 -10.95
C GLY A 281 13.53 -20.54 -9.58
N VAL A 282 12.77 -20.53 -8.49
CA VAL A 282 13.29 -20.34 -7.13
C VAL A 282 12.78 -21.43 -6.22
N THR A 283 13.65 -21.96 -5.37
CA THR A 283 13.33 -22.99 -4.38
C THR A 283 13.17 -22.42 -2.97
N PRO A 284 12.43 -23.07 -2.06
CA PRO A 284 12.37 -22.67 -0.66
C PRO A 284 13.76 -22.51 -0.03
N GLY A 285 13.98 -21.40 0.68
CA GLY A 285 15.25 -21.11 1.35
C GLY A 285 16.35 -20.56 0.43
N GLU A 286 16.09 -20.42 -0.86
CA GLU A 286 17.04 -19.83 -1.80
C GLU A 286 17.13 -18.31 -1.64
N THR A 287 18.35 -17.77 -1.60
CA THR A 287 18.58 -16.33 -1.50
C THR A 287 18.61 -15.70 -2.89
N VAL A 288 17.71 -14.74 -3.10
CA VAL A 288 17.67 -13.85 -4.26
C VAL A 288 18.09 -12.45 -3.86
N TYR A 289 18.38 -11.62 -4.84
CA TYR A 289 18.92 -10.28 -4.68
C TYR A 289 18.09 -9.31 -5.50
N PHE A 290 17.91 -8.09 -5.01
CA PHE A 290 17.29 -7.04 -5.80
C PHE A 290 17.96 -5.68 -5.55
N PRO A 291 18.06 -4.84 -6.59
CA PRO A 291 18.79 -3.58 -6.48
C PRO A 291 18.07 -2.60 -5.55
N VAL A 292 18.83 -1.91 -4.71
CA VAL A 292 18.33 -0.72 -4.02
C VAL A 292 18.20 0.38 -5.06
N GLU A 293 16.99 0.87 -5.30
CA GLU A 293 16.81 2.12 -6.05
C GLU A 293 17.60 3.22 -5.33
N GLN A 294 18.73 3.64 -5.92
CA GLN A 294 19.40 4.84 -5.45
C GLN A 294 18.48 6.01 -5.80
N PRO A 295 18.08 6.87 -4.83
CA PRO A 295 17.31 8.06 -5.17
C PRO A 295 18.10 8.81 -6.24
N GLN A 296 17.45 9.09 -7.37
CA GLN A 296 18.10 9.82 -8.45
C GLN A 296 18.71 11.08 -7.84
N SER A 297 20.03 11.21 -7.96
CA SER A 297 20.71 12.42 -7.52
C SER A 297 20.08 13.57 -8.29
N LEU A 298 19.28 14.39 -7.62
CA LEU A 298 18.81 15.67 -8.16
C LEU A 298 20.05 16.39 -8.70
N ASN A 299 20.07 16.68 -10.01
CA ASN A 299 21.14 17.48 -10.57
C ASN A 299 21.09 18.85 -9.86
N PRO A 300 22.21 19.36 -9.32
CA PRO A 300 22.23 20.68 -8.69
C PRO A 300 21.80 21.83 -9.62
N MET A 301 21.73 21.57 -10.93
CA MET A 301 21.25 22.52 -11.94
C MET A 301 19.72 22.56 -12.08
N ASP A 302 18.98 21.57 -11.58
CA ASP A 302 17.51 21.57 -11.60
C ASP A 302 16.93 22.45 -10.48
N LEU A 303 17.73 22.79 -9.46
CA LEU A 303 17.33 23.66 -8.34
C LEU A 303 17.53 25.16 -8.61
N ILE A 304 18.16 25.54 -9.73
CA ILE A 304 18.47 26.96 -10.03
C ILE A 304 17.40 27.60 -10.92
N ARG A 305 16.44 26.82 -11.46
CA ARG A 305 15.44 27.35 -12.41
C ARG A 305 14.12 27.82 -11.78
N GLU A 306 13.86 27.57 -10.50
CA GLU A 306 12.61 27.99 -9.85
C GLU A 306 12.68 29.31 -9.06
N GLU A 307 13.84 29.98 -8.95
CA GLU A 307 13.95 31.28 -8.25
C GLU A 307 14.04 32.51 -9.17
N THR A 308 13.87 32.34 -10.48
CA THR A 308 13.74 33.49 -11.40
C THR A 308 12.64 33.26 -12.42
N GLU A 309 11.39 33.39 -11.98
CA GLU A 309 10.30 33.98 -12.77
C GLU A 309 9.21 34.54 -11.85
#